data_AF-A0A963RFB8-F1
#
_entry.id   AF-A0A963RFB8-F1
#
_cell.length_a   1.000
_cell.length_b   1.000
_cell.length_c   1.000
_cell.angle_alpha   90.00
_cell.angle_beta   90.00
_cell.angle_gamma   90.00
#
_symmetry.space_group_name_H-M   'P 1'
#
loop_
_entity.id
_entity.type
_entity.pdbx_description
1 polymer ?
#
loop_
_entity_poly.entity_id
_entity_poly.type
_entity_poly.pdbx_seq_one_letter_code
_entity_poly.pdbx_strand_id
1 'polypeptide(L)' 'DPRWGLRELEAVADCAAGEGLSLSRVVEMPANNLTVVFRKR' A
#
# COMPACT_ATOMS: atom_id res chain seq x y z
N ASP A 1 -4.18 -18.59 7.32
CA ASP A 1 -4.93 -17.54 8.04
C ASP A 1 -5.05 -16.33 7.11
N PRO A 2 -6.25 -15.97 6.65
CA PRO A 2 -6.46 -14.88 5.68
C PRO A 2 -5.94 -13.52 6.17
N ARG A 3 -5.67 -13.36 7.48
CA ARG A 3 -5.06 -12.15 8.04
C ARG A 3 -3.60 -11.94 7.61
N TRP A 4 -2.92 -12.99 7.14
CA TRP A 4 -1.48 -12.99 6.85
C TRP A 4 -1.15 -13.22 5.35
N GLY A 5 -2.09 -12.93 4.45
CA GLY A 5 -1.87 -13.00 2.99
C GLY A 5 -1.27 -11.72 2.39
N LEU A 6 -0.77 -11.86 1.15
CA LEU A 6 -0.46 -10.70 0.30
C LEU A 6 -1.76 -9.93 0.01
N ARG A 7 -1.63 -8.61 -0.13
CA ARG A 7 -2.71 -7.74 -0.59
C ARG A 7 -2.31 -7.15 -1.93
N GLU A 8 -3.31 -7.00 -2.79
CA GLU A 8 -3.18 -6.18 -3.99
C GLU A 8 -2.88 -4.73 -3.59
N LEU A 9 -2.02 -4.09 -4.36
CA LEU A 9 -1.59 -2.71 -4.07
C LEU A 9 -2.79 -1.75 -4.12
N GLU A 10 -3.71 -1.95 -5.08
CA GLU A 10 -4.92 -1.15 -5.21
C GLU A 10 -5.80 -1.24 -3.97
N ALA A 11 -5.98 -2.44 -3.41
CA ALA A 11 -6.79 -2.63 -2.20
C ALA A 11 -6.19 -1.91 -0.98
N VAL A 12 -4.86 -1.86 -0.88
CA VAL A 12 -4.17 -1.10 0.16
C VAL A 12 -4.32 0.42 -0.07
N ALA A 13 -4.25 0.86 -1.33
CA ALA A 13 -4.40 2.27 -1.68
C ALA A 13 -5.83 2.78 -1.44
N ASP A 14 -6.86 1.99 -1.76
CA ASP A 14 -8.27 2.33 -1.52
C ASP A 14 -8.57 2.46 -0.03
N CYS A 15 -8.01 1.56 0.78
CA CYS A 15 -8.09 1.65 2.24
C CYS A 15 -7.47 2.95 2.76
N ALA A 16 -6.27 3.30 2.28
CA ALA A 16 -5.60 4.55 2.66
C ALA A 16 -6.38 5.80 2.19
N ALA A 17 -7.02 5.75 1.02
CA ALA A 17 -7.83 6.83 0.49
C ALA A 17 -9.04 7.15 1.37
N GLY A 18 -9.67 6.13 1.97
CA GLY A 18 -10.74 6.29 2.96
C GLY A 18 -10.31 7.08 4.21
N GLU A 19 -9.02 7.02 4.54
CA GLU A 19 -8.40 7.74 5.67
C GLU A 19 -7.81 9.11 5.26
N GLY A 20 -8.08 9.59 4.05
CA GLY A 20 -7.58 10.88 3.56
C GLY A 20 -6.10 10.87 3.15
N LEU A 21 -5.49 9.70 3.01
CA LEU A 21 -4.13 9.53 2.52
C LEU A 21 -4.13 9.28 1.00
N SER A 22 -3.15 9.81 0.28
CA SER A 22 -2.93 9.50 -1.14
C SER A 22 -1.62 8.74 -1.33
N LEU A 23 -1.63 7.74 -2.22
CA LEU A 23 -0.42 7.02 -2.62
C LEU A 23 0.49 7.99 -3.36
N SER A 24 1.68 8.21 -2.81
CA SER A 24 2.66 9.20 -3.29
C SER A 24 3.81 8.55 -4.05
N ARG A 25 4.27 7.38 -3.59
CA ARG A 25 5.37 6.64 -4.22
C ARG A 25 5.28 5.16 -3.93
N VAL A 26 5.70 4.36 -4.91
CA VAL A 26 5.99 2.94 -4.76
C VAL A 26 7.47 2.74 -5.05
N VAL A 27 8.16 1.96 -4.23
CA VAL A 27 9.58 1.61 -4.40
C VAL A 27 9.70 0.11 -4.37
N GLU A 28 10.26 -0.46 -5.44
CA GLU A 28 10.61 -1.87 -5.49
C GLU A 28 11.74 -2.18 -4.52
N MET A 29 11.61 -3.31 -3.83
CA MET A 29 12.56 -3.80 -2.83
C MET A 29 12.94 -5.25 -3.15
N PRO A 30 14.09 -5.75 -2.65
CA PRO A 30 14.48 -7.13 -2.83
C PRO A 30 13.40 -8.13 -2.38
N ALA A 31 13.40 -9.31 -3.00
CA ALA A 31 12.47 -10.41 -2.72
C ALA A 31 10.98 -10.08 -2.98
N ASN A 32 10.69 -9.38 -4.09
CA ASN A 32 9.34 -9.02 -4.54
C ASN A 32 8.56 -8.19 -3.52
N ASN A 33 9.27 -7.40 -2.72
CA ASN A 33 8.66 -6.51 -1.73
C ASN A 33 8.43 -5.12 -2.33
N LEU A 34 7.43 -4.42 -1.80
CA LEU A 34 7.14 -3.03 -2.15
C LEU A 34 7.19 -2.17 -0.90
N THR A 35 7.88 -1.03 -0.98
CA THR A 35 7.68 0.07 -0.03
C THR A 35 6.68 1.04 -0.64
N VAL A 36 5.57 1.27 0.06
CA VAL A 36 4.50 2.18 -0.36
C VAL A 36 4.47 3.39 0.55
N VAL A 37 4.58 4.58 -0.04
CA VAL A 37 4.59 5.85 0.69
C VAL A 37 3.26 6.55 0.46
N PHE A 38 2.53 6.78 1.53
CA PHE A 38 1.31 7.57 1.53
C PHE A 38 1.57 8.95 2.13
N ARG A 39 0.86 9.97 1.65
CA ARG A 39 0.88 11.32 2.22
C ARG A 39 -0.53 11.75 2.57
N LYS A 40 -0.67 12.47 3.68
CA LYS A 40 -1.92 13.12 4.03
C LYS A 40 -2.18 14.24 3.02
N ARG A 41 -3.42 14.30 2.51
CA ARG A 41 -3.89 15.44 1.74
C ARG A 41 -4.04 16.68 2.62
#